data_AF-A0A519LSQ6-F1
#
_entry.id   AF-A0A519LSQ6-F1
#
_cell.length_a   1.000
_cell.length_b   1.000
_cell.length_c   1.000
_cell.angle_alpha   90.00
_cell.angle_beta   90.00
_cell.angle_gamma   90.00
#
_symmetry.space_group_name_H-M   'P 1'
#
loop_
_entity.id
_entity.type
_entity.pdbx_description
1 polymer ?
#
loop_
_entity_poly.entity_id
_entity_poly.type
_entity_poly.pdbx_seq_one_letter_code
_entity_poly.pdbx_strand_id
1 'polypeptide(L)' 'MFVRIVKMGFQEDKIDAFLTNFDEVKQHIRNFPGNRFLELYRDKKDPTVFFTYSYW' A
#
# COMPACT_ATOMS: atom_id res chain seq x y z
N MET A 1 -11.76 16.16 1.73
CA MET A 1 -10.50 15.58 1.24
C MET A 1 -9.62 15.29 2.44
N PHE A 2 -9.21 14.05 2.64
CA PHE A 2 -8.34 13.65 3.75
C PHE A 2 -7.21 12.73 3.28
N VAL A 3 -6.12 12.77 4.02
CA VAL A 3 -4.96 11.91 3.80
C VAL A 3 -5.07 10.72 4.73
N ARG A 4 -4.93 9.52 4.17
CA ARG A 4 -4.86 8.28 4.95
C ARG A 4 -3.52 7.62 4.76
N ILE A 5 -2.83 7.40 5.87
CA ILE A 5 -1.57 6.65 5.96
C ILE A 5 -1.85 5.39 6.76
N VAL A 6 -1.55 4.23 6.18
CA VAL A 6 -1.67 2.93 6.86
C VAL A 6 -0.27 2.34 6.95
N LYS A 7 0.14 1.93 8.15
CA LYS A 7 1.36 1.15 8.39
C LYS A 7 0.99 -0.32 8.48
N MET A 8 1.72 -1.16 7.76
CA MET A 8 1.55 -2.61 7.73
C MET A 8 2.87 -3.28 8.08
N GLY A 9 2.80 -4.40 8.82
CA GLY A 9 3.93 -5.29 9.07
C GLY A 9 3.63 -6.66 8.49
N PHE A 10 4.61 -7.26 7.82
CA PHE A 10 4.48 -8.56 7.16
C PHE A 10 5.48 -9.56 7.72
N GLN A 11 5.14 -10.84 7.65
CA GLN A 11 6.14 -11.90 7.78
C GLN A 11 7.00 -11.91 6.51
N GLU A 12 8.31 -12.18 6.64
CA GLU A 12 9.26 -12.11 5.52
C GLU A 12 8.83 -12.96 4.32
N ASP A 13 8.33 -14.17 4.57
CA ASP A 13 7.87 -15.12 3.55
C ASP A 13 6.55 -14.73 2.87
N LYS A 14 5.86 -13.68 3.37
CA LYS A 14 4.61 -13.16 2.80
C LYS A 14 4.80 -11.86 2.00
N ILE A 15 6.00 -11.28 2.01
CA ILE A 15 6.25 -9.99 1.36
C ILE A 15 6.00 -10.09 -0.16
N ASP A 16 6.54 -11.11 -0.82
CA ASP A 16 6.41 -11.24 -2.27
C ASP A 16 4.95 -11.45 -2.68
N ALA A 17 4.21 -12.29 -1.94
CA ALA A 17 2.79 -12.49 -2.16
C ALA A 17 1.99 -11.18 -1.99
N PHE A 18 2.33 -10.37 -0.99
CA PHE A 18 1.72 -9.05 -0.81
C PHE A 18 2.02 -8.12 -1.98
N LEU A 19 3.28 -8.05 -2.44
CA LEU A 19 3.68 -7.16 -3.54
C LEU A 19 2.97 -7.53 -4.85
N THR A 20 2.91 -8.83 -5.19
CA THR A 20 2.16 -9.33 -6.36
C THR A 20 0.69 -8.94 -6.26
N ASN A 21 0.04 -9.26 -5.14
CA ASN A 21 -1.36 -8.92 -4.93
C ASN A 21 -1.60 -7.40 -5.01
N PHE A 22 -0.71 -6.58 -4.41
CA PHE A 22 -0.82 -5.13 -4.47
C PHE A 22 -0.73 -4.61 -5.92
N ASP A 23 0.18 -5.15 -6.72
CA ASP A 23 0.35 -4.75 -8.12
C ASP A 23 -0.92 -5.01 -8.96
N GLU A 24 -1.57 -6.15 -8.72
CA GLU A 24 -2.83 -6.55 -9.37
C GLU A 24 -4.00 -5.64 -8.95
N VAL A 25 -4.14 -5.33 -7.65
CA VAL A 25 -5.32 -4.63 -7.14
C VAL A 25 -5.19 -3.10 -7.13
N LYS A 26 -3.98 -2.52 -7.21
CA LYS A 26 -3.76 -1.07 -7.04
C LYS A 26 -4.62 -0.21 -7.98
N GLN A 27 -4.88 -0.68 -9.20
CA GLN A 27 -5.70 0.07 -10.16
C GLN A 27 -7.17 0.10 -9.75
N HIS A 28 -7.69 -1.00 -9.22
CA HIS A 28 -9.05 -1.04 -8.67
C HIS A 28 -9.18 -0.07 -7.49
N ILE A 29 -8.20 -0.03 -6.59
CA ILE A 29 -8.21 0.88 -5.44
C ILE A 29 -8.14 2.35 -5.89
N ARG A 30 -7.29 2.67 -6.87
CA ARG A 30 -7.14 4.03 -7.44
C ARG A 30 -8.40 4.52 -8.14
N ASN A 31 -9.15 3.61 -8.78
CA ASN A 31 -10.40 3.93 -9.47
C ASN A 31 -11.63 3.90 -8.55
N PHE A 32 -11.46 3.60 -7.26
CA PHE A 32 -12.56 3.59 -6.32
C PHE A 32 -13.13 5.02 -6.15
N PRO A 33 -14.46 5.22 -6.14
CA PRO A 33 -15.07 6.54 -6.01
C PRO A 33 -14.56 7.30 -4.77
N GLY A 34 -13.99 8.47 -4.99
CA GLY A 34 -13.41 9.32 -3.95
C GLY A 34 -11.91 9.15 -3.79
N ASN A 35 -11.30 8.03 -4.20
CA ASN A 35 -9.85 7.92 -4.21
C ASN A 35 -9.25 8.77 -5.34
N ARG A 36 -8.27 9.60 -5.00
CA ARG A 36 -7.57 10.48 -5.93
C ARG A 36 -6.09 10.12 -6.08
N PHE A 37 -5.54 9.33 -5.15
CA PHE A 37 -4.14 8.96 -5.13
C PHE A 37 -3.88 7.73 -4.25
N LEU A 38 -2.97 6.87 -4.69
CA LEU A 38 -2.46 5.75 -3.90
C LEU A 38 -1.01 5.45 -4.27
N GLU A 39 -0.16 5.43 -3.26
CA GLU A 39 1.24 5.02 -3.35
C GLU A 39 1.60 4.06 -2.22
N LEU A 40 2.52 3.13 -2.52
CA LEU A 40 3.07 2.18 -1.56
C LEU A 40 4.54 2.52 -1.31
N TYR A 41 4.90 2.64 -0.04
CA TYR A 41 6.27 2.79 0.41
C TYR A 41 6.70 1.57 1.21
N ARG A 42 7.99 1.32 1.22
CA ARG A 42 8.66 0.36 2.10
C ARG A 42 9.53 1.13 3.09
N ASP A 43 9.56 0.69 4.34
CA ASP A 43 10.42 1.32 5.34
C ASP A 43 11.90 1.19 4.94
N LYS A 44 12.71 2.19 5.31
CA LYS A 44 14.12 2.26 4.93
C LYS A 44 15.02 1.35 5.77
N LYS A 45 14.60 1.02 6.99
CA LYS A 45 15.35 0.23 7.97
C LYS A 45 14.79 -1.18 8.11
N ASP A 46 13.47 -1.31 8.07
CA ASP A 46 12.79 -2.59 8.23
C ASP A 46 12.07 -3.02 6.94
N PRO A 47 12.64 -3.95 6.15
CA PRO A 47 12.04 -4.38 4.90
C PRO A 47 10.69 -5.10 5.07
N THR A 48 10.28 -5.47 6.29
CA THR A 48 8.99 -6.09 6.58
C THR A 48 7.86 -5.08 6.78
N VAL A 49 8.20 -3.79 6.87
CA VAL A 49 7.25 -2.70 7.12
C VAL A 49 6.95 -1.95 5.84
N PHE A 50 5.65 -1.76 5.58
CA PHE A 50 5.13 -1.05 4.41
C PHE A 50 4.14 0.03 4.82
N PHE A 51 3.98 1.03 3.95
CA PHE A 51 3.01 2.10 4.13
C PHE A 51 2.22 2.35 2.86
N THR A 52 0.90 2.45 2.96
CA THR A 52 0.11 3.05 1.89
C THR A 52 -0.19 4.49 2.23
N TYR A 53 0.04 5.37 1.27
CA TYR A 53 -0.29 6.79 1.35
C TYR A 53 -1.36 7.10 0.31
N SER A 54 -2.50 7.61 0.75
CA SER A 54 -3.67 7.81 -0.13
C SER A 54 -4.42 9.10 0.15
N TYR A 55 -5.00 9.67 -0.92
CA TYR A 55 -5.87 10.84 -0.87
C TYR A 55 -7.30 10.44 -1.24
N TRP A 56 -8.24 10.80 -0.37
CA TRP A 56 -9.67 10.55 -0.54
C TRP A 56 -10.47 11.86 -0.44
#